data_AF-A0A819TVT9-F1
#
_entry.id   AF-A0A819TVT9-F1
#
_cell.length_a   1.000
_cell.length_b   1.000
_cell.length_c   1.000
_cell.angle_alpha   90.00
_cell.angle_beta   90.00
_cell.angle_gamma   90.00
#
_symmetry.space_group_name_H-M   'P 1'
#
loop_
_entity.id
_entity.type
_entity.pdbx_description
1 polymer ?
#
loop_
_entity_poly.entity_id
_entity_poly.type
_entity_poly.pdbx_seq_one_letter_code
_entity_poly.pdbx_strand_id
1 'polypeptide(L)'
;MRKRKYPRKDGTVDHNRYINEVLPIDLQYGNKVFGNHWTLQQDGAKPHADAQTQHEFVKYFIEREQHFYTITYDTAPQWRIPTPAPTILRCHDDSTYKCVEITAKRWIMPDYAPFYNKGRGRSIMCSDLLVMRPSGPFFSLTEKEYSEALKRYPNLNDDCNINYEKTSASAAITLSDDHYFNNQNNLNQFKRLFQLLPFKKEYKNHDFLCLADNSKTHTAAEIHLNDFGMRPGTRCPVDKIEYIDENNKKQTIECYDDDGYSKGLLAIANELNVFVLSKCKLNDLKLLLSQHAAFKSVSKLEKLAAEYNIKIIFTPKYHCETNPIEGYWCHSKQYIRKHTDQSFQKLTTLMPEAKANFIQKQVHLKLFRRFWRTIKAYDQGKDYLEVLRMFFSGLCNDQIISHRKITNANLDN
;
A
#
# COMPACT_ATOMS: atom_id res chain seq x y z
N MET A 1 -45.18 18.39 -21.72
CA MET A 1 -43.85 17.74 -21.62
C MET A 1 -43.21 18.08 -20.27
N ARG A 2 -43.17 17.12 -19.35
CA ARG A 2 -42.53 17.25 -18.02
C ARG A 2 -41.04 16.95 -18.14
N LYS A 3 -40.16 17.92 -17.92
CA LYS A 3 -38.73 17.66 -17.64
C LYS A 3 -38.58 17.53 -16.12
N ARG A 4 -38.36 16.30 -15.66
CA ARG A 4 -37.95 15.97 -14.28
C ARG A 4 -36.58 16.62 -14.01
N LYS A 5 -36.53 17.58 -13.08
CA LYS A 5 -35.29 17.98 -12.40
C LYS A 5 -35.05 16.96 -11.28
N TYR A 6 -33.97 16.18 -11.38
CA TYR A 6 -33.47 15.44 -10.23
C TYR A 6 -32.84 16.42 -9.23
N PRO A 7 -33.12 16.31 -7.91
CA PRO A 7 -32.40 17.08 -6.90
C PRO A 7 -30.99 16.49 -6.72
N ARG A 8 -30.00 17.37 -6.62
CA ARG A 8 -28.64 17.04 -6.18
C ARG A 8 -28.72 16.50 -4.74
N LYS A 9 -28.10 15.35 -4.46
CA LYS A 9 -27.83 14.89 -3.09
C LYS A 9 -26.51 15.50 -2.62
N ASP A 10 -26.65 16.51 -1.81
CA ASP A 10 -25.71 17.22 -0.98
C ASP A 10 -25.25 16.35 0.20
N GLY A 11 -24.14 15.64 0.00
CA GLY A 11 -23.38 14.97 1.06
C GLY A 11 -22.35 15.88 1.74
N THR A 12 -22.64 17.17 1.85
CA THR A 12 -21.77 18.13 2.54
C THR A 12 -22.32 18.42 3.92
N VAL A 13 -21.49 18.24 4.95
CA VAL A 13 -21.79 18.67 6.32
C VAL A 13 -22.18 20.15 6.27
N ASP A 14 -23.35 20.48 6.81
CA ASP A 14 -23.76 21.85 7.01
C ASP A 14 -22.80 22.51 8.01
N HIS A 15 -21.85 23.27 7.49
CA HIS A 15 -20.78 23.86 8.27
C HIS A 15 -21.31 24.87 9.29
N ASN A 16 -22.40 25.56 8.98
CA ASN A 16 -23.01 26.50 9.92
C ASN A 16 -23.65 25.74 11.07
N ARG A 17 -24.33 24.64 10.77
CA ARG A 17 -24.86 23.74 11.79
C ARG A 17 -23.75 23.14 12.65
N TYR A 18 -22.66 22.66 12.04
CA TYR A 18 -21.54 22.09 12.79
C TYR A 18 -20.89 23.13 13.72
N ILE A 19 -20.68 24.35 13.24
CA ILE A 19 -20.08 25.44 14.03
C ILE A 19 -21.01 25.92 15.15
N ASN A 20 -22.30 26.05 14.88
CA ASN A 20 -23.24 26.66 15.81
C ASN A 20 -23.85 25.65 16.80
N GLU A 21 -23.98 24.39 16.41
CA GLU A 21 -24.68 23.37 17.22
C GLU A 21 -23.73 22.30 17.78
N VAL A 22 -22.72 21.89 17.02
CA VAL A 22 -21.86 20.74 17.40
C VAL A 22 -20.58 21.20 18.11
N LEU A 23 -19.90 22.21 17.56
CA LEU A 23 -18.65 22.75 18.10
C LEU A 23 -18.76 23.27 19.56
N PRO A 24 -19.83 23.97 19.96
CA PRO A 24 -19.96 24.46 21.33
C PRO A 24 -20.16 23.31 22.33
N ILE A 25 -20.87 22.25 21.93
CA ILE A 25 -21.06 21.04 22.73
C ILE A 25 -19.73 20.29 22.86
N ASP A 26 -18.99 20.13 21.76
CA ASP A 26 -17.66 19.50 21.78
C ASP A 26 -16.66 20.29 22.63
N LEU A 27 -16.72 21.63 22.62
CA LEU A 27 -15.89 22.50 23.46
C LEU A 27 -16.31 22.48 24.93
N GLN A 28 -17.61 22.38 25.22
CA GLN A 28 -18.14 22.39 26.59
C GLN A 28 -18.00 21.03 27.29
N TYR A 29 -18.08 19.93 26.55
CA TYR A 29 -18.15 18.57 27.11
C TYR A 29 -17.03 17.63 26.65
N GLY A 30 -16.19 18.03 25.69
CA GLY A 30 -15.21 17.15 25.06
C GLY A 30 -14.33 16.37 26.04
N ASN A 31 -13.72 17.04 27.01
CA ASN A 31 -12.89 16.35 28.02
C ASN A 31 -13.72 15.55 29.03
N LYS A 32 -14.98 15.95 29.26
CA LYS A 32 -15.88 15.31 30.24
C LYS A 32 -16.51 14.02 29.68
N VAL A 33 -16.70 13.94 28.37
CA VAL A 33 -17.28 12.79 27.65
C VAL A 33 -16.20 11.84 27.14
N PHE A 34 -15.05 12.36 26.71
CA PHE A 34 -14.03 11.57 26.02
C PHE A 34 -12.73 11.32 26.82
N GLY A 35 -12.56 11.99 27.97
CA GLY A 35 -11.42 11.82 28.87
C GLY A 35 -10.15 12.55 28.45
N ASN A 36 -9.18 12.65 29.37
CA ASN A 36 -7.94 13.43 29.22
C ASN A 36 -6.90 12.84 28.24
N HIS A 37 -7.23 11.77 27.51
CA HIS A 37 -6.31 11.06 26.61
C HIS A 37 -6.68 11.24 25.12
N TRP A 38 -7.48 12.24 24.79
CA TRP A 38 -7.88 12.49 23.40
C TRP A 38 -6.86 13.34 22.64
N THR A 39 -6.31 12.76 21.57
CA THR A 39 -5.56 13.45 20.52
C THR A 39 -6.42 13.59 19.27
N LEU A 40 -6.45 14.79 18.68
CA LEU A 40 -7.05 15.01 17.36
C LEU A 40 -6.22 14.27 16.30
N GLN A 41 -6.70 13.10 15.88
CA GLN A 41 -6.10 12.26 14.87
C GLN A 41 -6.94 12.40 13.58
N GLN A 42 -6.37 13.00 12.53
CA GLN A 42 -6.90 12.78 11.19
C GLN A 42 -6.63 11.30 10.89
N ASP A 43 -7.68 10.50 10.89
CA ASP A 43 -7.70 9.04 10.78
C ASP A 43 -7.47 8.32 12.12
N GLY A 44 -8.55 8.15 12.89
CA GLY A 44 -8.64 7.43 14.17
C GLY A 44 -8.32 5.92 14.12
N ALA A 45 -7.36 5.51 13.30
CA ALA A 45 -6.73 4.22 13.42
C ALA A 45 -5.74 4.27 14.59
N LYS A 46 -6.09 3.65 15.72
CA LYS A 46 -5.04 3.10 16.57
C LYS A 46 -4.27 2.12 15.69
N PRO A 47 -2.92 2.05 15.76
CA PRO A 47 -2.24 0.84 15.38
C PRO A 47 -2.85 -0.24 16.27
N HIS A 48 -3.84 -0.97 15.74
CA HIS A 48 -4.08 -2.30 16.23
C HIS A 48 -2.79 -2.99 15.86
N ALA A 49 -1.86 -3.01 16.82
CA ALA A 49 -0.73 -3.91 16.81
C ALA A 49 -1.38 -5.28 16.75
N ASP A 50 -1.62 -5.77 15.55
CA ASP A 50 -1.73 -7.19 15.33
C ASP A 50 -0.32 -7.72 15.58
N ALA A 51 0.00 -7.85 16.88
CA ALA A 51 1.31 -8.24 17.38
C ALA A 51 1.70 -9.60 16.80
N GLN A 52 0.71 -10.42 16.45
CA GLN A 52 0.91 -11.67 15.73
C GLN A 52 1.40 -11.42 14.29
N THR A 53 0.71 -10.60 13.50
CA THR A 53 1.17 -10.25 12.14
C THR A 53 2.57 -9.61 12.16
N GLN A 54 2.85 -8.73 13.12
CA GLN A 54 4.18 -8.16 13.30
C GLN A 54 5.22 -9.21 13.66
N HIS A 55 4.92 -10.10 14.60
CA HIS A 55 5.81 -11.18 15.02
C HIS A 55 6.12 -12.14 13.87
N GLU A 56 5.11 -12.58 13.11
CA GLU A 56 5.28 -13.46 11.95
C GLU A 56 6.12 -12.79 10.85
N PHE A 57 5.89 -11.51 10.60
CA PHE A 57 6.67 -10.71 9.67
C PHE A 57 8.15 -10.62 10.08
N VAL A 58 8.41 -10.28 11.35
CA VAL A 58 9.77 -10.16 11.90
C VAL A 58 10.48 -11.50 11.86
N LYS A 59 9.83 -12.56 12.35
CA LYS A 59 10.33 -13.93 12.35
C LYS A 59 10.74 -14.36 10.94
N TYR A 60 9.89 -14.10 9.93
CA TYR A 60 10.19 -14.44 8.55
C TYR A 60 11.52 -13.84 8.05
N PHE A 61 11.77 -12.56 8.32
CA PHE A 61 12.99 -11.90 7.87
C PHE A 61 14.22 -12.31 8.68
N ILE A 62 14.09 -12.51 10.00
CA ILE A 62 15.19 -12.96 10.87
C ILE A 62 15.66 -14.36 10.47
N GLU A 63 14.74 -15.32 10.34
CA GLU A 63 15.06 -16.71 9.99
C GLU A 63 15.69 -16.83 8.59
N ARG A 64 15.52 -15.80 7.74
CA ARG A 64 15.94 -15.82 6.35
C ARG A 64 16.95 -14.74 5.99
N GLU A 65 17.56 -14.05 6.96
CA GLU A 65 18.50 -12.95 6.71
C GLU A 65 19.61 -13.34 5.73
N GLN A 66 20.16 -14.56 5.87
CA GLN A 66 21.22 -15.11 5.01
C GLN A 66 20.84 -15.29 3.53
N HIS A 67 19.54 -15.31 3.21
CA HIS A 67 19.04 -15.41 1.83
C HIS A 67 18.98 -14.05 1.14
N PHE A 68 19.10 -12.94 1.88
CA PHE A 68 18.99 -11.61 1.31
C PHE A 68 20.34 -10.89 1.23
N TYR A 69 20.44 -9.98 0.28
CA TYR A 69 21.53 -9.01 0.28
C TYR A 69 21.40 -8.11 1.50
N THR A 70 22.44 -8.04 2.32
CA THR A 70 22.48 -7.12 3.45
C THR A 70 23.66 -6.18 3.31
N ILE A 71 23.72 -5.16 4.16
CA ILE A 71 24.79 -4.18 4.14
C ILE A 71 25.44 -4.19 5.53
N THR A 72 26.76 -4.20 5.58
CA THR A 72 27.53 -4.04 6.83
C THR A 72 27.13 -2.75 7.55
N TYR A 73 27.42 -2.59 8.84
CA TYR A 73 27.09 -1.37 9.61
C TYR A 73 28.28 -0.44 9.85
N ASP A 74 29.40 -0.71 9.20
CA ASP A 74 30.62 0.08 9.22
C ASP A 74 30.48 1.45 8.53
N THR A 75 31.50 2.28 8.76
CA THR A 75 31.64 3.62 8.17
C THR A 75 31.70 3.57 6.64
N ALA A 76 32.21 2.47 6.07
CA ALA A 76 32.26 2.22 4.63
C ALA A 76 31.34 1.04 4.25
N PRO A 77 30.03 1.27 3.98
CA PRO A 77 29.08 0.22 3.63
C PRO A 77 29.56 -0.73 2.53
N GLN A 78 29.53 -2.03 2.85
CA GLN A 78 29.77 -3.10 1.90
C GLN A 78 28.56 -4.03 1.85
N TRP A 79 28.29 -4.53 0.66
CA TRP A 79 27.25 -5.53 0.44
C TRP A 79 27.71 -6.90 0.90
N ARG A 80 26.86 -7.58 1.66
CA ARG A 80 26.98 -9.00 1.97
C ARG A 80 26.14 -9.77 0.95
N ILE A 81 26.76 -10.74 0.31
CA ILE A 81 26.14 -11.57 -0.72
C ILE A 81 25.47 -12.77 -0.04
N PRO A 82 24.21 -13.07 -0.35
CA PRO A 82 23.48 -14.18 0.27
C PRO A 82 23.94 -15.57 -0.20
N THR A 83 23.91 -16.55 0.72
CA THR A 83 24.22 -17.97 0.49
C THR A 83 23.47 -18.86 1.50
N PRO A 84 22.85 -20.00 1.14
CA PRO A 84 22.41 -20.47 -0.17
C PRO A 84 21.03 -19.87 -0.58
N ALA A 85 20.55 -20.14 -1.81
CA ALA A 85 19.24 -19.66 -2.33
C ALA A 85 19.05 -18.13 -2.22
N PRO A 86 19.81 -17.35 -3.01
CA PRO A 86 19.79 -15.90 -2.92
C PRO A 86 18.44 -15.34 -3.37
N THR A 87 17.86 -14.43 -2.59
CA THR A 87 16.53 -13.84 -2.82
C THR A 87 16.66 -12.33 -3.08
N ILE A 88 16.02 -11.85 -4.15
CA ILE A 88 15.87 -10.41 -4.40
C ILE A 88 14.66 -9.87 -3.66
N LEU A 89 14.89 -9.00 -2.68
CA LEU A 89 13.84 -8.21 -2.03
C LEU A 89 13.52 -6.97 -2.87
N ARG A 90 12.25 -6.79 -3.21
CA ARG A 90 11.70 -5.55 -3.77
C ARG A 90 10.64 -4.98 -2.85
N CYS A 91 10.78 -3.72 -2.47
CA CYS A 91 9.89 -3.01 -1.57
C CYS A 91 9.02 -2.07 -2.40
N HIS A 92 7.73 -2.33 -2.46
CA HIS A 92 6.75 -1.63 -3.27
C HIS A 92 5.85 -0.75 -2.40
N ASP A 93 5.44 0.37 -2.97
CA ASP A 93 4.43 1.28 -2.45
C ASP A 93 4.03 2.30 -3.53
N ASP A 94 2.91 2.99 -3.30
CA ASP A 94 2.37 4.06 -4.11
C ASP A 94 2.42 5.40 -3.37
N SER A 95 2.79 6.48 -4.05
CA SER A 95 2.85 7.81 -3.44
C SER A 95 2.43 8.92 -4.39
N THR A 96 1.68 9.88 -3.86
CA THR A 96 1.24 11.07 -4.61
C THR A 96 2.17 12.26 -4.38
N TYR A 97 2.61 12.87 -5.48
CA TYR A 97 3.27 14.17 -5.51
C TYR A 97 2.28 15.26 -5.91
N LYS A 98 2.20 16.33 -5.12
CA LYS A 98 1.33 17.48 -5.41
C LYS A 98 2.15 18.61 -6.03
N CYS A 99 1.62 19.32 -7.02
CA CYS A 99 2.34 20.47 -7.58
C CYS A 99 2.56 21.55 -6.51
N VAL A 100 1.60 21.70 -5.58
CA VAL A 100 1.65 22.62 -4.44
C VAL A 100 2.36 22.03 -3.21
N GLU A 101 3.33 21.12 -3.35
CA GLU A 101 4.16 20.69 -2.22
C GLU A 101 4.88 21.92 -1.61
N ILE A 102 4.55 22.28 -0.36
CA ILE A 102 4.92 23.56 0.24
C ILE A 102 6.25 23.44 1.03
N THR A 103 7.08 24.48 0.98
CA THR A 103 8.24 24.67 1.85
C THR A 103 7.83 24.95 3.30
N ALA A 104 8.59 24.44 4.28
CA ALA A 104 8.31 24.65 5.70
C ALA A 104 8.40 26.12 6.17
N LYS A 105 8.89 27.04 5.33
CA LYS A 105 9.05 28.47 5.62
C LYS A 105 8.50 29.30 4.47
N ARG A 106 7.71 30.34 4.78
CA ARG A 106 7.21 31.35 3.86
C ARG A 106 7.15 32.71 4.55
N TRP A 107 7.34 33.77 3.77
CA TRP A 107 7.05 35.13 4.19
C TRP A 107 5.53 35.33 4.17
N ILE A 108 4.97 35.79 5.29
CA ILE A 108 3.56 36.14 5.43
C ILE A 108 3.53 37.65 5.62
N MET A 109 2.74 38.35 4.80
CA MET A 109 2.45 39.76 5.06
C MET A 109 1.66 39.85 6.37
N PRO A 110 2.00 40.75 7.30
CA PRO A 110 1.12 41.08 8.41
C PRO A 110 -0.30 41.33 7.88
N ASP A 111 -1.31 40.79 8.56
CA ASP A 111 -2.74 40.94 8.24
C ASP A 111 -3.28 40.18 7.02
N TYR A 112 -2.48 39.33 6.37
CA TYR A 112 -2.95 38.45 5.29
C TYR A 112 -2.90 36.98 5.73
N ALA A 113 -4.05 36.38 6.02
CA ALA A 113 -4.15 34.93 6.13
C ALA A 113 -4.05 34.34 4.71
N PRO A 114 -2.99 33.59 4.34
CA PRO A 114 -2.94 32.97 3.03
C PRO A 114 -4.08 31.95 2.92
N PHE A 115 -5.02 32.17 2.01
CA PHE A 115 -6.00 31.15 1.66
C PHE A 115 -5.26 29.96 1.04
N TYR A 116 -5.35 28.81 1.70
CA TYR A 116 -4.81 27.56 1.18
C TYR A 116 -5.77 26.97 0.17
N ASN A 117 -5.33 26.73 -1.06
CA ASN A 117 -6.04 25.83 -1.95
C ASN A 117 -5.81 24.38 -1.49
N LYS A 118 -6.61 23.90 -0.54
CA LYS A 118 -6.64 22.48 -0.17
C LYS A 118 -7.25 21.71 -1.36
N GLY A 119 -6.44 20.89 -2.03
CA GLY A 119 -6.97 19.87 -2.96
C GLY A 119 -7.35 20.31 -4.38
N ARG A 120 -6.75 21.37 -4.96
CA ARG A 120 -7.03 21.77 -6.36
C ARG A 120 -5.81 21.91 -7.29
N GLY A 121 -4.64 21.43 -6.86
CA GLY A 121 -3.45 21.38 -7.72
C GLY A 121 -3.35 20.05 -8.47
N ARG A 122 -2.89 20.06 -9.73
CA ARG A 122 -2.54 18.82 -10.45
C ARG A 122 -1.55 18.01 -9.62
N SER A 123 -1.72 16.70 -9.62
CA SER A 123 -0.84 15.78 -8.88
C SER A 123 -0.47 14.60 -9.74
N ILE A 124 0.61 13.92 -9.36
CA ILE A 124 1.10 12.72 -10.04
C ILE A 124 1.16 11.65 -8.98
N MET A 125 0.39 10.58 -9.17
CA MET A 125 0.50 9.37 -8.36
C MET A 125 1.56 8.49 -9.01
N CYS A 126 2.51 8.05 -8.20
CA CYS A 126 3.63 7.23 -8.65
C CYS A 126 3.61 5.91 -7.92
N SER A 127 4.10 4.90 -8.61
CA SER A 127 4.23 3.55 -8.11
C SER A 127 5.61 3.03 -8.48
N ASP A 128 6.40 2.68 -7.49
CA ASP A 128 7.80 2.26 -7.67
C ASP A 128 8.09 0.98 -6.87
N LEU A 129 9.24 0.38 -7.16
CA LEU A 129 9.79 -0.76 -6.41
C LEU A 129 11.25 -0.52 -6.09
N LEU A 130 11.57 -0.44 -4.80
CA LEU A 130 12.94 -0.31 -4.30
C LEU A 130 13.61 -1.68 -4.18
N VAL A 131 14.74 -1.89 -4.85
CA VAL A 131 15.43 -3.18 -4.94
C VAL A 131 16.63 -3.22 -3.98
N MET A 132 16.71 -4.26 -3.16
CA MET A 132 17.83 -4.48 -2.25
C MET A 132 18.98 -5.23 -2.95
N ARG A 133 19.75 -4.52 -3.77
CA ARG A 133 20.85 -5.07 -4.57
C ARG A 133 22.00 -4.08 -4.81
N PRO A 134 23.24 -4.57 -5.06
CA PRO A 134 24.40 -3.72 -5.39
C PRO A 134 24.27 -2.95 -6.71
N SER A 135 23.55 -3.50 -7.68
CA SER A 135 23.37 -2.93 -9.02
C SER A 135 22.60 -1.62 -9.04
N GLY A 136 21.87 -1.31 -7.96
CA GLY A 136 21.12 -0.07 -7.81
C GLY A 136 19.75 -0.28 -7.18
N PRO A 137 19.09 0.82 -6.77
CA PRO A 137 17.87 0.77 -5.99
C PRO A 137 16.58 0.58 -6.80
N PHE A 138 16.63 0.62 -8.13
CA PHE A 138 15.44 0.47 -8.97
C PHE A 138 15.67 -0.62 -10.01
N PHE A 139 14.62 -1.39 -10.28
CA PHE A 139 14.65 -2.41 -11.31
C PHE A 139 14.56 -1.77 -12.69
N SER A 140 15.42 -2.19 -13.61
CA SER A 140 15.28 -1.93 -15.04
C SER A 140 16.03 -2.98 -15.84
N LEU A 141 15.48 -3.28 -17.02
CA LEU A 141 16.15 -4.06 -18.05
C LEU A 141 17.01 -3.16 -18.93
N THR A 142 18.11 -3.71 -19.43
CA THR A 142 18.82 -3.13 -20.58
C THR A 142 17.94 -3.22 -21.83
N GLU A 143 18.21 -2.38 -22.85
CA GLU A 143 17.46 -2.43 -24.12
C GLU A 143 17.48 -3.82 -24.78
N LYS A 144 18.60 -4.54 -24.64
CA LYS A 144 18.72 -5.93 -25.13
C LYS A 144 17.81 -6.89 -24.36
N GLU A 145 17.86 -6.86 -23.02
CA GLU A 145 17.00 -7.71 -22.18
C GLU A 145 15.51 -7.39 -22.40
N TYR A 146 15.17 -6.10 -22.57
CA TYR A 146 13.78 -5.68 -22.84
C TYR A 146 13.30 -6.14 -24.22
N SER A 147 14.16 -6.07 -25.24
CA SER A 147 13.85 -6.60 -26.58
C SER A 147 13.60 -8.10 -26.56
N GLU A 148 14.34 -8.86 -25.73
CA GLU A 148 14.10 -10.29 -25.51
C GLU A 148 12.77 -10.51 -24.77
N ALA A 149 12.45 -9.68 -23.78
CA ALA A 149 11.17 -9.72 -23.06
C ALA A 149 9.98 -9.49 -23.99
N LEU A 150 10.06 -8.49 -24.88
CA LEU A 150 9.01 -8.16 -25.85
C LEU A 150 8.70 -9.30 -26.82
N LYS A 151 9.70 -10.10 -27.21
CA LYS A 151 9.49 -11.27 -28.08
C LYS A 151 8.59 -12.32 -27.41
N ARG A 152 8.70 -12.47 -26.08
CA ARG A 152 7.90 -13.44 -25.31
C ARG A 152 6.58 -12.86 -24.83
N TYR A 153 6.58 -11.58 -24.47
CA TYR A 153 5.44 -10.86 -23.92
C TYR A 153 5.20 -9.57 -24.73
N PRO A 154 4.57 -9.67 -25.91
CA PRO A 154 4.28 -8.50 -26.75
C PRO A 154 3.42 -7.44 -26.03
N ASN A 155 2.58 -7.87 -25.09
CA ASN A 155 1.74 -7.02 -24.24
C ASN A 155 2.54 -6.02 -23.37
N LEU A 156 3.87 -6.19 -23.25
CA LEU A 156 4.71 -5.21 -22.55
C LEU A 156 4.82 -3.89 -23.33
N ASN A 157 4.47 -3.88 -24.62
CA ASN A 157 4.43 -2.67 -25.44
C ASN A 157 3.07 -1.96 -25.39
N ASP A 158 2.07 -2.55 -24.72
CA ASP A 158 0.75 -1.94 -24.60
C ASP A 158 0.79 -0.86 -23.51
N ASP A 159 0.70 0.40 -23.93
CA ASP A 159 0.49 1.52 -23.03
C ASP A 159 -0.97 1.47 -22.54
N CYS A 160 -1.19 0.80 -21.42
CA CYS A 160 -2.43 0.97 -20.67
C CYS A 160 -2.54 2.41 -20.13
N ASN A 161 -3.65 2.76 -19.45
CA ASN A 161 -3.84 4.10 -18.84
C ASN A 161 -2.81 4.47 -17.74
N ILE A 162 -1.73 3.71 -17.60
CA ILE A 162 -0.62 3.92 -16.67
C ILE A 162 0.64 4.19 -17.50
N ASN A 163 1.34 5.27 -17.19
CA ASN A 163 2.60 5.59 -17.87
C ASN A 163 3.74 4.79 -17.23
N TYR A 164 4.11 3.67 -17.84
CA TYR A 164 5.26 2.88 -17.40
C TYR A 164 6.58 3.52 -17.84
N GLU A 165 7.60 3.41 -16.99
CA GLU A 165 8.98 3.55 -17.44
C GLU A 165 9.31 2.37 -18.39
N LYS A 166 9.74 2.69 -19.61
CA LYS A 166 9.88 1.74 -20.75
C LYS A 166 10.43 0.37 -20.36
N THR A 167 11.59 0.31 -19.70
CA THR A 167 12.27 -0.96 -19.38
C THR A 167 12.09 -1.40 -17.92
N SER A 168 11.10 -0.84 -17.22
CA SER A 168 10.80 -1.10 -15.81
C SER A 168 9.31 -1.41 -15.61
N ALA A 169 8.93 -1.71 -14.37
CA ALA A 169 7.54 -1.73 -13.89
C ALA A 169 7.18 -0.47 -13.06
N SER A 170 8.12 0.46 -12.88
CA SER A 170 7.83 1.79 -12.34
C SER A 170 6.79 2.50 -13.19
N ALA A 171 5.85 3.17 -12.54
CA ALA A 171 4.66 3.70 -13.18
C ALA A 171 4.21 5.03 -12.59
N ALA A 172 3.56 5.86 -13.40
CA ALA A 172 2.94 7.10 -12.95
C ALA A 172 1.61 7.40 -13.66
N ILE A 173 0.70 8.01 -12.92
CA ILE A 173 -0.61 8.48 -13.41
C ILE A 173 -0.74 9.97 -13.07
N THR A 174 -1.07 10.78 -14.07
CA THR A 174 -1.42 12.19 -13.83
C THR A 174 -2.86 12.27 -13.35
N LEU A 175 -3.06 12.83 -12.16
CA LEU A 175 -4.38 13.05 -11.57
C LEU A 175 -4.98 14.33 -12.17
N SER A 176 -5.54 14.25 -13.38
CA SER A 176 -6.35 15.32 -13.98
C SER A 176 -7.85 15.09 -13.82
N ASP A 177 -8.32 13.82 -13.80
CA ASP A 177 -9.75 13.46 -13.82
C ASP A 177 -10.05 12.16 -13.04
N ASP A 178 -9.85 12.12 -11.72
CA ASP A 178 -10.21 10.99 -10.81
C ASP A 178 -9.48 9.63 -11.04
N HIS A 179 -8.34 9.60 -11.74
CA HIS A 179 -7.60 8.35 -11.99
C HIS A 179 -6.59 8.01 -10.89
N TYR A 180 -7.00 7.23 -9.89
CA TYR A 180 -6.10 6.61 -8.90
C TYR A 180 -5.62 5.23 -9.38
N PHE A 181 -4.49 4.75 -8.84
CA PHE A 181 -4.14 3.33 -8.97
C PHE A 181 -5.24 2.49 -8.31
N ASN A 182 -6.01 1.78 -9.14
CA ASN A 182 -7.01 0.82 -8.68
C ASN A 182 -6.41 -0.59 -8.62
N ASN A 183 -7.19 -1.56 -8.12
CA ASN A 183 -6.74 -2.95 -7.99
C ASN A 183 -6.23 -3.53 -9.32
N GLN A 184 -6.86 -3.18 -10.44
CA GLN A 184 -6.44 -3.66 -11.76
C GLN A 184 -5.12 -3.02 -12.20
N ASN A 185 -4.93 -1.73 -11.90
CA ASN A 185 -3.66 -1.06 -12.18
C ASN A 185 -2.50 -1.70 -11.41
N ASN A 186 -2.67 -1.97 -10.11
CA ASN A 186 -1.63 -2.63 -9.30
C ASN A 186 -1.37 -4.06 -9.79
N LEU A 187 -2.41 -4.85 -10.07
CA LEU A 187 -2.23 -6.20 -10.65
C LEU A 187 -1.49 -6.17 -12.00
N ASN A 188 -1.82 -5.21 -12.88
CA ASN A 188 -1.14 -5.06 -14.17
C ASN A 188 0.33 -4.69 -14.00
N GLN A 189 0.65 -3.81 -13.05
CA GLN A 189 2.02 -3.42 -12.75
C GLN A 189 2.83 -4.61 -12.20
N PHE A 190 2.29 -5.36 -11.24
CA PHE A 190 2.95 -6.56 -10.72
C PHE A 190 3.11 -7.63 -11.80
N LYS A 191 2.09 -7.84 -12.64
CA LYS A 191 2.21 -8.76 -13.79
C LYS A 191 3.32 -8.32 -14.74
N ARG A 192 3.40 -7.03 -15.07
CA ARG A 192 4.50 -6.46 -15.87
C ARG A 192 5.85 -6.75 -15.22
N LEU A 193 6.01 -6.47 -13.93
CA LEU A 193 7.24 -6.78 -13.19
C LEU A 193 7.59 -8.27 -13.30
N PHE A 194 6.63 -9.15 -13.06
CA PHE A 194 6.84 -10.60 -13.06
C PHE A 194 7.23 -11.14 -14.44
N GLN A 195 6.69 -10.56 -15.51
CA GLN A 195 7.10 -10.85 -16.88
C GLN A 195 8.52 -10.36 -17.19
N LEU A 196 8.96 -9.24 -16.60
CA LEU A 196 10.30 -8.66 -16.86
C LEU A 196 11.41 -9.34 -16.07
N LEU A 197 11.15 -9.79 -14.83
CA LEU A 197 12.17 -10.32 -13.91
C LEU A 197 13.03 -11.45 -14.50
N PRO A 198 12.48 -12.47 -15.22
CA PRO A 198 13.27 -13.56 -15.79
C PRO A 198 14.33 -13.11 -16.81
N PHE A 199 14.17 -11.92 -17.40
CA PHE A 199 15.10 -11.40 -18.41
C PHE A 199 16.27 -10.63 -17.81
N LYS A 200 16.23 -10.28 -16.52
CA LYS A 200 17.36 -9.60 -15.87
C LYS A 200 18.46 -10.63 -15.62
N LYS A 201 19.53 -10.57 -16.42
CA LYS A 201 20.62 -11.57 -16.37
C LYS A 201 21.27 -11.66 -15.00
N GLU A 202 21.44 -10.52 -14.34
CA GLU A 202 22.02 -10.45 -13.00
C GLU A 202 21.14 -11.12 -11.93
N TYR A 203 19.86 -11.38 -12.22
CA TYR A 203 18.92 -12.02 -11.29
C TYR A 203 18.77 -13.51 -11.56
N LYS A 204 19.54 -14.06 -12.52
CA LYS A 204 19.58 -15.50 -12.78
C LYS A 204 19.91 -16.25 -11.48
N ASN A 205 19.24 -17.37 -11.25
CA ASN A 205 19.39 -18.22 -10.05
C ASN A 205 19.02 -17.53 -8.73
N HIS A 206 18.17 -16.49 -8.77
CA HIS A 206 17.62 -15.89 -7.57
C HIS A 206 16.15 -16.24 -7.40
N ASP A 207 15.75 -16.41 -6.15
CA ASP A 207 14.35 -16.35 -5.76
C ASP A 207 13.90 -14.90 -5.68
N PHE A 208 12.58 -14.72 -5.70
CA PHE A 208 11.95 -13.42 -5.77
C PHE A 208 10.95 -13.23 -4.63
N LEU A 209 11.22 -12.25 -3.77
CA LEU A 209 10.26 -11.71 -2.80
C LEU A 209 9.88 -10.24 -3.05
N CYS A 210 8.59 -9.93 -3.08
CA CYS A 210 8.09 -8.55 -3.08
C CYS A 210 7.42 -8.25 -1.74
N LEU A 211 7.77 -7.11 -1.17
CA LEU A 211 7.19 -6.53 0.03
C LEU A 211 6.25 -5.41 -0.40
N ALA A 212 4.99 -5.43 0.06
CA ALA A 212 4.00 -4.39 -0.20
C ALA A 212 3.27 -4.01 1.10
N ASP A 213 2.57 -2.88 1.12
CA ASP A 213 1.73 -2.53 2.26
C ASP A 213 0.45 -3.38 2.32
N ASN A 214 -0.23 -3.36 3.47
CA ASN A 214 -1.50 -4.07 3.70
C ASN A 214 -2.70 -3.18 3.31
N SER A 215 -2.62 -2.51 2.15
CA SER A 215 -3.72 -1.71 1.62
C SER A 215 -4.81 -2.59 1.02
N LYS A 216 -6.04 -2.06 0.96
CA LYS A 216 -7.19 -2.78 0.38
C LYS A 216 -6.98 -3.17 -1.09
N THR A 217 -6.15 -2.41 -1.82
CA THR A 217 -5.85 -2.69 -3.23
C THR A 217 -4.90 -3.88 -3.36
N HIS A 218 -3.89 -3.98 -2.49
CA HIS A 218 -2.94 -5.11 -2.46
C HIS A 218 -3.55 -6.38 -1.89
N THR A 219 -4.35 -6.26 -0.83
CA THR A 219 -4.98 -7.41 -0.16
C THR A 219 -6.39 -7.70 -0.66
N ALA A 220 -6.74 -7.20 -1.84
CA ALA A 220 -8.05 -7.45 -2.44
C ALA A 220 -8.25 -8.96 -2.64
N ALA A 221 -9.20 -9.53 -1.90
CA ALA A 221 -9.54 -10.94 -2.01
C ALA A 221 -9.96 -11.25 -3.46
N GLU A 222 -9.58 -12.44 -3.95
CA GLU A 222 -10.11 -12.91 -5.23
C GLU A 222 -11.62 -13.13 -5.17
N ILE A 223 -12.05 -13.76 -4.08
CA ILE A 223 -13.41 -14.20 -3.85
C ILE A 223 -13.88 -13.56 -2.54
N HIS A 224 -14.94 -12.76 -2.61
CA HIS A 224 -15.52 -12.14 -1.43
C HIS A 224 -16.88 -12.76 -1.14
N LEU A 225 -17.03 -13.35 0.05
CA LEU A 225 -18.27 -14.03 0.46
C LEU A 225 -19.51 -13.13 0.40
N ASN A 226 -19.35 -11.80 0.52
CA ASN A 226 -20.46 -10.85 0.36
C ASN A 226 -21.03 -10.75 -1.05
N ASP A 227 -20.29 -11.21 -2.06
CA ASP A 227 -20.70 -11.14 -3.46
C ASP A 227 -21.59 -12.33 -3.84
N PHE A 228 -21.64 -13.37 -2.99
CA PHE A 228 -22.51 -14.52 -3.18
C PHE A 228 -23.88 -14.32 -2.54
N GLY A 229 -24.91 -14.88 -3.17
CA GLY A 229 -26.21 -15.12 -2.56
C GLY A 229 -26.28 -16.49 -1.88
N MET A 230 -27.32 -16.67 -1.06
CA MET A 230 -27.47 -17.88 -0.23
C MET A 230 -27.94 -19.10 -1.04
N ARG A 231 -28.86 -18.89 -1.99
CA ARG A 231 -29.66 -19.93 -2.65
C ARG A 231 -29.22 -20.14 -4.10
N PRO A 232 -29.60 -21.26 -4.73
CA PRO A 232 -29.40 -21.43 -6.16
C PRO A 232 -30.05 -20.31 -6.99
N GLY A 233 -29.47 -20.01 -8.15
CA GLY A 233 -29.92 -18.95 -9.06
C GLY A 233 -29.74 -17.53 -8.52
N THR A 234 -28.96 -17.33 -7.46
CA THR A 234 -28.66 -16.00 -6.90
C THR A 234 -27.27 -15.49 -7.32
N ARG A 235 -26.83 -14.36 -6.78
CA ARG A 235 -25.54 -13.76 -7.15
C ARG A 235 -24.39 -14.75 -6.93
N CYS A 236 -23.53 -14.90 -7.94
CA CYS A 236 -22.28 -15.62 -7.86
C CYS A 236 -21.25 -14.87 -8.72
N PRO A 237 -20.11 -14.44 -8.15
CA PRO A 237 -19.14 -13.62 -8.88
C PRO A 237 -18.15 -14.44 -9.72
N VAL A 238 -18.11 -15.77 -9.56
CA VAL A 238 -17.08 -16.64 -10.14
C VAL A 238 -17.70 -17.94 -10.63
N ASP A 239 -17.11 -18.50 -11.69
CA ASP A 239 -17.56 -19.77 -12.29
C ASP A 239 -17.11 -20.98 -11.49
N LYS A 240 -15.93 -20.90 -10.86
CA LYS A 240 -15.36 -21.97 -10.03
C LYS A 240 -14.53 -21.41 -8.88
N ILE A 241 -14.39 -22.20 -7.82
CA ILE A 241 -13.54 -21.93 -6.67
C ILE A 241 -12.44 -23.00 -6.64
N GLU A 242 -11.18 -22.56 -6.77
CA GLU A 242 -10.02 -23.45 -6.64
C GLU A 242 -9.32 -23.21 -5.29
N TYR A 243 -8.99 -24.28 -4.58
CA TYR A 243 -8.32 -24.21 -3.27
C TYR A 243 -7.43 -25.43 -3.02
N ILE A 244 -6.58 -25.34 -1.99
CA ILE A 244 -5.77 -26.46 -1.51
C ILE A 244 -6.40 -26.97 -0.22
N ASP A 245 -6.70 -28.25 -0.15
CA ASP A 245 -7.27 -28.88 1.04
C ASP A 245 -6.24 -29.15 2.15
N GLU A 246 -6.70 -29.67 3.28
CA GLU A 246 -5.87 -30.04 4.43
C GLU A 246 -4.79 -31.09 4.13
N ASN A 247 -4.91 -31.82 3.02
CA ASN A 247 -3.97 -32.83 2.56
C ASN A 247 -3.00 -32.28 1.49
N ASN A 248 -2.92 -30.95 1.32
CA ASN A 248 -2.12 -30.29 0.29
C ASN A 248 -2.52 -30.66 -1.16
N LYS A 249 -3.75 -31.10 -1.40
CA LYS A 249 -4.25 -31.42 -2.73
C LYS A 249 -5.07 -30.26 -3.31
N LYS A 250 -4.87 -29.96 -4.59
CA LYS A 250 -5.67 -28.98 -5.31
C LYS A 250 -7.08 -29.53 -5.53
N GLN A 251 -8.08 -28.77 -5.12
CA GLN A 251 -9.50 -29.03 -5.26
C GLN A 251 -10.15 -27.90 -6.07
N THR A 252 -11.23 -28.24 -6.78
CA THR A 252 -12.02 -27.30 -7.57
C THR A 252 -13.51 -27.55 -7.32
N ILE A 253 -14.27 -26.47 -7.14
CA ILE A 253 -15.73 -26.49 -7.02
C ILE A 253 -16.29 -25.66 -8.15
N GLU A 254 -17.13 -26.27 -8.99
CA GLU A 254 -17.92 -25.52 -9.96
C GLU A 254 -19.03 -24.77 -9.22
N CYS A 255 -19.18 -23.48 -9.48
CA CYS A 255 -20.17 -22.62 -8.82
C CYS A 255 -21.53 -22.61 -9.52
N TYR A 256 -21.63 -23.26 -10.67
CA TYR A 256 -22.84 -23.40 -11.46
C TYR A 256 -23.18 -24.89 -11.60
N ASP A 257 -24.47 -25.21 -11.63
CA ASP A 257 -24.97 -26.54 -11.95
C ASP A 257 -24.99 -26.79 -13.47
N ASP A 258 -25.31 -28.03 -13.86
CA ASP A 258 -25.35 -28.45 -15.27
C ASP A 258 -26.40 -27.68 -16.09
N ASP A 259 -27.41 -27.11 -15.43
CA ASP A 259 -28.46 -26.28 -16.04
C ASP A 259 -28.05 -24.79 -16.15
N GLY A 260 -26.85 -24.43 -15.68
CA GLY A 260 -26.30 -23.07 -15.73
C GLY A 260 -26.80 -22.14 -14.64
N TYR A 261 -27.48 -22.64 -13.61
CA TYR A 261 -27.85 -21.86 -12.44
C TYR A 261 -26.70 -21.84 -11.43
N SER A 262 -26.47 -20.67 -10.81
CA SER A 262 -25.51 -20.60 -9.72
C SER A 262 -25.96 -21.47 -8.55
N LYS A 263 -25.04 -22.17 -7.89
CA LYS A 263 -25.33 -23.05 -6.75
C LYS A 263 -25.69 -22.28 -5.47
N GLY A 264 -25.13 -21.08 -5.31
CA GLY A 264 -25.24 -20.28 -4.08
C GLY A 264 -24.45 -20.89 -2.90
N LEU A 265 -24.29 -20.12 -1.82
CA LEU A 265 -23.43 -20.54 -0.70
C LEU A 265 -23.90 -21.80 0.04
N LEU A 266 -25.21 -22.08 0.08
CA LEU A 266 -25.71 -23.23 0.81
C LEU A 266 -25.32 -24.56 0.13
N ALA A 267 -25.44 -24.62 -1.19
CA ALA A 267 -25.02 -25.79 -1.95
C ALA A 267 -23.50 -25.95 -1.94
N ILE A 268 -22.76 -24.84 -2.09
CA ILE A 268 -21.28 -24.87 -1.98
C ILE A 268 -20.84 -25.36 -0.58
N ALA A 269 -21.51 -24.93 0.50
CA ALA A 269 -21.20 -25.40 1.84
C ALA A 269 -21.40 -26.91 2.01
N ASN A 270 -22.44 -27.47 1.39
CA ASN A 270 -22.69 -28.91 1.41
C ASN A 270 -21.60 -29.68 0.62
N GLU A 271 -21.18 -29.18 -0.56
CA GLU A 271 -20.08 -29.79 -1.33
C GLU A 271 -18.74 -29.72 -0.59
N LEU A 272 -18.58 -28.71 0.26
CA LEU A 272 -17.44 -28.55 1.15
C LEU A 272 -17.54 -29.39 2.44
N ASN A 273 -18.60 -30.17 2.61
CA ASN A 273 -18.89 -30.92 3.85
C ASN A 273 -18.92 -30.03 5.11
N VAL A 274 -19.29 -28.76 4.97
CA VAL A 274 -19.46 -27.84 6.10
C VAL A 274 -20.85 -28.06 6.69
N PHE A 275 -20.91 -28.38 7.97
CA PHE A 275 -22.18 -28.56 8.67
C PHE A 275 -22.93 -27.21 8.78
N VAL A 276 -24.12 -27.13 8.17
CA VAL A 276 -24.98 -25.95 8.22
C VAL A 276 -26.29 -26.28 8.93
N LEU A 277 -26.65 -25.48 9.94
CA LEU A 277 -27.93 -25.62 10.64
C LEU A 277 -29.12 -25.31 9.72
N SER A 278 -30.23 -26.03 9.90
CA SER A 278 -31.44 -25.91 9.07
C SER A 278 -32.06 -24.49 9.02
N LYS A 279 -31.79 -23.65 10.02
CA LYS A 279 -32.21 -22.23 10.08
C LYS A 279 -31.02 -21.25 10.08
N CYS A 280 -29.99 -21.53 9.30
CA CYS A 280 -28.82 -20.65 9.18
C CYS A 280 -29.16 -19.35 8.42
N LYS A 281 -28.75 -18.18 8.94
CA LYS A 281 -28.84 -16.91 8.20
C LYS A 281 -27.62 -16.76 7.30
N LEU A 282 -27.76 -15.96 6.23
CA LEU A 282 -26.67 -15.70 5.28
C LEU A 282 -25.38 -15.20 5.96
N ASN A 283 -25.47 -14.34 6.98
CA ASN A 283 -24.27 -13.85 7.67
C ASN A 283 -23.58 -14.95 8.49
N ASP A 284 -24.34 -15.85 9.11
CA ASP A 284 -23.81 -16.98 9.87
C ASP A 284 -23.11 -17.98 8.92
N LEU A 285 -23.72 -18.23 7.76
CA LEU A 285 -23.13 -19.07 6.70
C LEU A 285 -21.82 -18.48 6.17
N LYS A 286 -21.78 -17.16 5.95
CA LYS A 286 -20.53 -16.48 5.54
C LYS A 286 -19.45 -16.61 6.61
N LEU A 287 -19.80 -16.48 7.90
CA LEU A 287 -18.83 -16.63 8.98
C LEU A 287 -18.30 -18.07 9.08
N LEU A 288 -19.15 -19.07 8.87
CA LEU A 288 -18.72 -20.48 8.81
C LEU A 288 -17.78 -20.71 7.63
N LEU A 289 -18.17 -20.26 6.44
CA LEU A 289 -17.38 -20.46 5.22
C LEU A 289 -16.07 -19.67 5.23
N SER A 290 -15.99 -18.51 5.88
CA SER A 290 -14.76 -17.70 5.92
C SER A 290 -13.57 -18.38 6.60
N GLN A 291 -13.84 -19.42 7.41
CA GLN A 291 -12.82 -20.25 8.04
C GLN A 291 -12.35 -21.41 7.15
N HIS A 292 -13.16 -21.78 6.14
CA HIS A 292 -12.84 -22.88 5.24
C HIS A 292 -11.75 -22.49 4.24
N ALA A 293 -10.85 -23.42 3.90
CA ALA A 293 -9.73 -23.18 2.98
C ALA A 293 -10.18 -22.61 1.62
N ALA A 294 -11.34 -23.04 1.13
CA ALA A 294 -11.96 -22.56 -0.11
C ALA A 294 -12.26 -21.05 -0.14
N PHE A 295 -12.49 -20.43 1.02
CA PHE A 295 -12.77 -19.01 1.14
C PHE A 295 -11.74 -18.28 2.03
N LYS A 296 -10.66 -18.96 2.41
CA LYS A 296 -9.53 -18.33 3.08
C LYS A 296 -9.00 -17.25 2.15
N SER A 297 -8.95 -16.01 2.63
CA SER A 297 -8.71 -14.84 1.79
C SER A 297 -7.27 -14.82 1.28
N VAL A 298 -7.03 -15.45 0.14
CA VAL A 298 -5.81 -15.21 -0.65
C VAL A 298 -6.08 -14.02 -1.55
N SER A 299 -5.19 -13.03 -1.51
CA SER A 299 -5.33 -11.86 -2.36
C SER A 299 -5.10 -12.22 -3.84
N LYS A 300 -5.72 -11.46 -4.74
CA LYS A 300 -5.46 -11.58 -6.19
C LYS A 300 -3.97 -11.43 -6.51
N LEU A 301 -3.28 -10.58 -5.76
CA LEU A 301 -1.85 -10.32 -5.93
C LEU A 301 -0.99 -11.53 -5.53
N GLU A 302 -1.31 -12.20 -4.42
CA GLU A 302 -0.61 -13.43 -4.01
C GLU A 302 -0.79 -14.56 -5.02
N LYS A 303 -1.99 -14.74 -5.56
CA LYS A 303 -2.23 -15.76 -6.59
C LYS A 303 -1.48 -15.45 -7.88
N LEU A 304 -1.54 -14.21 -8.35
CA LEU A 304 -0.74 -13.76 -9.49
C LEU A 304 0.75 -14.00 -9.25
N ALA A 305 1.26 -13.73 -8.04
CA ALA A 305 2.67 -13.96 -7.74
C ALA A 305 3.03 -15.45 -7.72
N ALA A 306 2.14 -16.31 -7.22
CA ALA A 306 2.31 -17.76 -7.22
C ALA A 306 2.42 -18.34 -8.64
N GLU A 307 1.67 -17.80 -9.62
CA GLU A 307 1.77 -18.19 -11.04
C GLU A 307 3.18 -17.98 -11.62
N TYR A 308 3.94 -17.02 -11.06
CA TYR A 308 5.30 -16.68 -11.50
C TYR A 308 6.37 -17.21 -10.53
N ASN A 309 6.00 -18.04 -9.55
CA ASN A 309 6.88 -18.51 -8.47
C ASN A 309 7.55 -17.35 -7.70
N ILE A 310 6.76 -16.30 -7.41
CA ILE A 310 7.18 -15.12 -6.67
C ILE A 310 6.40 -15.06 -5.36
N LYS A 311 7.08 -14.74 -4.26
CA LYS A 311 6.45 -14.56 -2.96
C LYS A 311 6.10 -13.09 -2.73
N ILE A 312 4.88 -12.84 -2.27
CA ILE A 312 4.46 -11.54 -1.72
C ILE A 312 4.46 -11.63 -0.19
N ILE A 313 4.93 -10.57 0.45
CA ILE A 313 4.75 -10.35 1.89
C ILE A 313 4.13 -8.98 2.07
N PHE A 314 3.13 -8.89 2.93
CA PHE A 314 2.54 -7.63 3.33
C PHE A 314 3.20 -7.14 4.62
N THR A 315 3.48 -5.84 4.70
CA THR A 315 3.89 -5.23 5.96
C THR A 315 2.76 -5.30 6.97
N PRO A 316 3.08 -5.36 8.27
CA PRO A 316 2.06 -5.22 9.31
C PRO A 316 1.33 -3.88 9.16
N LYS A 317 0.02 -3.86 9.44
CA LYS A 317 -0.79 -2.64 9.29
C LYS A 317 -0.24 -1.53 10.17
N TYR A 318 -0.12 -0.33 9.60
CA TYR A 318 0.42 0.87 10.27
C TYR A 318 1.93 0.81 10.61
N HIS A 319 2.68 -0.13 10.01
CA HIS A 319 4.13 -0.25 10.20
C HIS A 319 4.93 0.21 8.96
N CYS A 320 4.78 1.46 8.54
CA CYS A 320 5.48 2.01 7.37
C CYS A 320 7.01 2.03 7.53
N GLU A 321 7.51 2.06 8.76
CA GLU A 321 8.93 1.98 9.12
C GLU A 321 9.57 0.62 8.74
N THR A 322 8.75 -0.39 8.45
CA THR A 322 9.18 -1.68 7.92
C THR A 322 9.24 -1.74 6.39
N ASN A 323 8.89 -0.66 5.68
CA ASN A 323 8.95 -0.59 4.21
C ASN A 323 9.98 0.45 3.74
N PRO A 324 11.18 0.04 3.27
CA PRO A 324 12.24 0.97 2.82
C PRO A 324 11.81 2.04 1.82
N ILE A 325 10.86 1.73 0.93
CA ILE A 325 10.43 2.66 -0.14
C ILE A 325 9.78 3.93 0.41
N GLU A 326 9.22 3.90 1.62
CA GLU A 326 8.66 5.07 2.31
C GLU A 326 9.73 6.14 2.55
N GLY A 327 10.96 5.70 2.84
CA GLY A 327 12.12 6.59 2.95
C GLY A 327 12.53 7.20 1.61
N TYR A 328 12.34 6.50 0.49
CA TYR A 328 12.54 7.05 -0.85
C TYR A 328 11.50 8.14 -1.14
N TRP A 329 10.23 7.90 -0.86
CA TRP A 329 9.19 8.92 -1.01
C TRP A 329 9.44 10.15 -0.16
N CYS A 330 9.86 9.96 1.09
CA CYS A 330 10.23 11.07 1.97
C CYS A 330 11.38 11.90 1.36
N HIS A 331 12.47 11.25 0.94
CA HIS A 331 13.62 11.93 0.34
C HIS A 331 13.26 12.67 -0.95
N SER A 332 12.50 12.00 -1.83
CA SER A 332 12.07 12.56 -3.11
C SER A 332 11.17 13.78 -2.93
N LYS A 333 10.16 13.69 -2.05
CA LYS A 333 9.28 14.83 -1.73
C LYS A 333 10.04 15.99 -1.10
N GLN A 334 11.03 15.71 -0.23
CA GLN A 334 11.89 16.76 0.33
C GLN A 334 12.72 17.46 -0.75
N TYR A 335 13.24 16.72 -1.74
CA TYR A 335 13.92 17.31 -2.88
C TYR A 335 12.97 18.21 -3.68
N ILE A 336 11.79 17.72 -4.04
CA ILE A 336 10.80 18.48 -4.81
C ILE A 336 10.39 19.76 -4.07
N ARG A 337 10.08 19.69 -2.76
CA ARG A 337 9.71 20.86 -1.94
C ARG A 337 10.77 21.96 -1.96
N LYS A 338 12.05 21.61 -2.08
CA LYS A 338 13.16 22.57 -2.09
C LYS A 338 13.36 23.26 -3.44
N HIS A 339 12.89 22.66 -4.54
CA HIS A 339 13.19 23.11 -5.90
C HIS A 339 11.95 23.45 -6.74
N THR A 340 10.76 23.26 -6.18
CA THR A 340 9.49 23.53 -6.86
C THR A 340 9.17 25.03 -6.94
N ASP A 341 8.67 25.47 -8.08
CA ASP A 341 8.01 26.77 -8.27
C ASP A 341 6.48 26.66 -8.15
N GLN A 342 5.99 25.47 -7.76
CA GLN A 342 4.58 25.09 -7.64
C GLN A 342 3.81 24.92 -8.96
N SER A 343 4.51 24.97 -10.11
CA SER A 343 3.92 24.64 -11.41
C SER A 343 3.93 23.13 -11.68
N PHE A 344 2.96 22.66 -12.45
CA PHE A 344 2.91 21.25 -12.85
C PHE A 344 4.07 20.87 -13.80
N GLN A 345 4.47 21.79 -14.68
CA GLN A 345 5.60 21.58 -15.59
C GLN A 345 6.92 21.43 -14.81
N LYS A 346 7.12 22.21 -13.75
CA LYS A 346 8.30 22.03 -12.90
C LYS A 346 8.24 20.70 -12.15
N LEU A 347 7.07 20.28 -11.66
CA LEU A 347 6.91 18.99 -11.00
C LEU A 347 7.35 17.81 -11.90
N THR A 348 6.92 17.78 -13.17
CA THR A 348 7.29 16.69 -14.09
C THR A 348 8.79 16.59 -14.35
N THR A 349 9.50 17.72 -14.35
CA THR A 349 10.98 17.75 -14.48
C THR A 349 11.70 17.38 -13.18
N LEU A 350 11.16 17.78 -12.01
CA LEU A 350 11.78 17.51 -10.72
C LEU A 350 11.69 16.04 -10.29
N MET A 351 10.69 15.29 -10.74
CA MET A 351 10.55 13.88 -10.38
C MET A 351 11.75 13.00 -10.80
N PRO A 352 12.17 12.99 -12.08
CA PRO A 352 13.37 12.26 -12.47
C PRO A 352 14.64 12.81 -11.82
N GLU A 353 14.74 14.13 -11.60
CA GLU A 353 15.87 14.73 -10.85
C GLU A 353 15.93 14.23 -9.40
N ALA A 354 14.79 14.11 -8.72
CA ALA A 354 14.70 13.62 -7.35
C ALA A 354 15.12 12.15 -7.25
N LYS A 355 14.68 11.32 -8.21
CA LYS A 355 15.09 9.91 -8.33
C LYS A 355 16.60 9.79 -8.59
N ALA A 356 17.17 10.61 -9.49
CA ALA A 356 18.60 10.67 -9.73
C ALA A 356 19.39 11.11 -8.48
N ASN A 357 18.90 12.14 -7.76
CA ASN A 357 19.51 12.61 -6.52
C ASN A 357 19.55 11.51 -5.44
N PHE A 358 18.48 10.74 -5.32
CA PHE A 358 18.39 9.61 -4.39
C PHE A 358 19.42 8.52 -4.69
N ILE A 359 19.60 8.19 -5.97
CA ILE A 359 20.60 7.22 -6.44
C ILE A 359 22.01 7.74 -6.16
N GLN A 360 22.31 8.97 -6.59
CA GLN A 360 23.63 9.59 -6.45
C GLN A 360 24.07 9.67 -4.98
N LYS A 361 23.15 10.01 -4.06
CA LYS A 361 23.42 10.09 -2.63
C LYS A 361 23.42 8.73 -1.92
N GLN A 362 23.18 7.64 -2.66
CA GLN A 362 23.11 6.27 -2.14
C GLN A 362 22.18 6.13 -0.93
N VAL A 363 21.07 6.88 -0.92
CA VAL A 363 20.16 6.94 0.23
C VAL A 363 19.57 5.58 0.55
N HIS A 364 19.30 4.76 -0.47
CA HIS A 364 18.84 3.39 -0.37
C HIS A 364 19.68 2.51 0.57
N LEU A 365 21.01 2.68 0.61
CA LEU A 365 21.87 1.91 1.52
C LEU A 365 21.51 2.16 2.99
N LYS A 366 21.22 3.43 3.33
CA LYS A 366 20.80 3.82 4.68
C LYS A 366 19.41 3.27 5.01
N LEU A 367 18.52 3.19 4.02
CA LEU A 367 17.16 2.68 4.19
C LEU A 367 17.14 1.16 4.40
N PHE A 368 17.91 0.39 3.63
CA PHE A 368 18.00 -1.07 3.83
C PHE A 368 18.69 -1.44 5.15
N ARG A 369 19.75 -0.72 5.55
CA ARG A 369 20.33 -0.87 6.90
C ARG A 369 19.31 -0.58 7.99
N ARG A 370 18.48 0.46 7.80
CA ARG A 370 17.44 0.82 8.76
C ARG A 370 16.37 -0.25 8.86
N PHE A 371 15.91 -0.80 7.73
CA PHE A 371 14.99 -1.92 7.69
C PHE A 371 15.48 -3.09 8.55
N TRP A 372 16.70 -3.58 8.33
CA TRP A 372 17.24 -4.68 9.12
C TRP A 372 17.40 -4.35 10.61
N ARG A 373 17.76 -3.10 10.95
CA ARG A 373 17.79 -2.64 12.35
C ARG A 373 16.40 -2.60 12.98
N THR A 374 15.40 -2.16 12.24
CA THR A 374 13.99 -2.18 12.66
C THR A 374 13.52 -3.62 12.93
N ILE A 375 13.76 -4.55 12.00
CA ILE A 375 13.39 -5.97 12.19
C ILE A 375 14.06 -6.54 13.45
N LYS A 376 15.36 -6.30 13.63
CA LYS A 376 16.11 -6.80 14.81
C LYS A 376 15.66 -6.16 16.12
N ALA A 377 15.27 -4.89 16.11
CA ALA A 377 14.71 -4.25 17.30
C ALA A 377 13.38 -4.88 17.69
N TYR A 378 12.48 -5.14 16.73
CA TYR A 378 11.23 -5.85 17.01
C TYR A 378 11.46 -7.27 17.51
N ASP A 379 12.43 -7.99 16.94
CA ASP A 379 12.83 -9.33 17.41
C ASP A 379 13.33 -9.31 18.87
N GLN A 380 13.98 -8.21 19.28
CA GLN A 380 14.42 -7.95 20.65
C GLN A 380 13.30 -7.45 21.58
N GLY A 381 12.04 -7.45 21.12
CA GLY A 381 10.88 -7.05 21.90
C GLY A 381 10.68 -5.54 22.01
N LYS A 382 11.31 -4.73 21.14
CA LYS A 382 11.05 -3.29 21.08
C LYS A 382 9.65 -3.01 20.57
N ASP A 383 8.98 -2.02 21.12
CA ASP A 383 7.69 -1.56 20.60
C ASP A 383 7.86 -0.56 19.45
N TYR A 384 6.74 -0.23 18.80
CA TYR A 384 6.70 0.72 17.68
C TYR A 384 7.30 2.08 18.03
N LEU A 385 6.98 2.62 19.22
CA LEU A 385 7.44 3.94 19.64
C LEU A 385 8.95 3.94 19.93
N GLU A 386 9.46 2.89 20.55
CA GLU A 386 10.90 2.68 20.75
C GLU A 386 11.64 2.64 19.41
N VAL A 387 11.16 1.86 18.43
CA VAL A 387 11.75 1.77 17.09
C VAL A 387 11.79 3.14 16.40
N LEU A 388 10.70 3.91 16.46
CA LEU A 388 10.66 5.25 15.89
C LEU A 388 11.70 6.19 16.53
N ARG A 389 11.82 6.17 17.86
CA ARG A 389 12.82 6.96 18.60
C ARG A 389 14.25 6.53 18.27
N MET A 390 14.49 5.23 18.11
CA MET A 390 15.82 4.69 17.83
C MET A 390 16.32 5.04 16.43
N PHE A 391 15.45 5.01 15.41
CA PHE A 391 15.90 5.00 14.01
C PHE A 391 15.30 6.08 13.10
N PHE A 392 14.23 6.77 13.50
CA PHE A 392 13.48 7.66 12.61
C PHE A 392 13.49 9.13 13.02
N SER A 393 13.71 9.50 14.30
CA SER A 393 14.25 10.82 14.68
C SER A 393 14.58 10.95 16.17
N GLY A 394 15.48 11.91 16.50
CA GLY A 394 15.60 12.45 17.86
C GLY A 394 14.53 13.49 18.21
N LEU A 395 13.70 13.93 17.24
CA LEU A 395 12.52 14.79 17.46
C LEU A 395 11.30 13.98 17.97
N CYS A 396 11.35 12.65 17.87
CA CYS A 396 10.40 11.76 18.55
C CYS A 396 10.61 11.74 20.08
N ASN A 397 11.62 12.48 20.59
CA ASN A 397 11.82 12.77 22.01
C ASN A 397 11.17 14.07 22.46
N ASP A 398 10.42 14.77 21.60
CA ASP A 398 9.74 15.99 22.00
C ASP A 398 8.74 15.67 23.12
N GLN A 399 9.07 16.09 24.35
CA GLN A 399 8.05 16.35 25.35
C GLN A 399 7.13 17.39 24.73
N ILE A 400 5.88 17.04 24.50
CA ILE A 400 4.87 18.01 24.05
C ILE A 400 4.76 19.06 25.17
N ILE A 401 5.46 20.20 25.04
CA ILE A 401 5.52 21.23 26.09
C ILE A 401 4.17 21.97 26.19
N SER A 402 3.44 22.10 25.08
CA SER A 402 2.05 22.58 25.07
C SER A 402 1.40 22.45 23.69
N HIS A 403 0.08 22.28 23.66
CA HIS A 403 -0.73 22.54 22.47
C HIS A 403 -1.01 24.05 22.38
N ARG A 404 -0.33 24.77 21.50
CA ARG A 404 -0.73 26.14 21.17
C ARG A 404 -1.88 26.08 20.17
N LYS A 405 -3.11 26.31 20.64
CA LYS A 405 -4.28 26.50 19.78
C LYS A 405 -4.09 27.80 19.01
N ILE A 406 -3.81 27.72 17.71
CA ILE A 406 -3.83 28.89 16.83
C ILE A 406 -5.30 29.14 16.47
N THR A 407 -5.96 30.02 17.23
CA THR A 407 -7.28 30.53 16.88
C THR A 407 -7.11 31.68 15.89
N ASN A 408 -7.50 31.48 14.63
CA ASN A 408 -7.56 32.55 13.61
C ASN A 408 -8.75 33.50 13.82
N ALA A 409 -9.20 33.68 15.04
CA ALA A 409 -10.33 34.52 15.38
C ALA A 409 -9.80 35.68 16.22
N ASN A 410 -9.36 36.75 15.55
CA ASN A 410 -9.49 38.09 16.13
C ASN A 410 -10.99 38.39 16.19
N LEU A 411 -11.63 37.95 17.27
CA LEU A 411 -12.95 38.44 17.67
C LEU A 411 -12.72 39.56 18.67
N ASP A 412 -12.13 40.65 18.20
CA ASP A 412 -12.14 41.95 18.88
C ASP A 412 -12.07 43.02 17.79
N ASN A 413 -13.25 43.37 17.27
CA ASN A 413 -13.68 44.70 16.82
C ASN A 413 -15.16 44.67 16.47
#